data_AF-A0A9X5AQ60-F1
#
_entry.id   AF-A0A9X5AQ60-F1
#
_cell.length_a   1.000
_cell.length_b   1.000
_cell.length_c   1.000
_cell.angle_alpha   90.00
_cell.angle_beta   90.00
_cell.angle_gamma   90.00
#
_symmetry.space_group_name_H-M   'P 1'
#
loop_
_entity.id
_entity.type
_entity.pdbx_description
1 polymer ?
#
loop_
_entity_poly.entity_id
_entity_poly.type
_entity_poly.pdbx_seq_one_letter_code
_entity_poly.pdbx_strand_id
1 'polypeptide(L)'
;MYDKLELLRSKLEFSDYSKDFVLEQYLDDAESFLLSETNRTQLNDALKRIVVDVAYHDYNVDQQFGETSRSEGGVSVSYDKNYPPRILRVINGNRQLKAVKIANENRSKKDVLLKAQMPYRR
;
A
#
# COMPACT_ATOMS: atom_id res chain seq x y z
N MET A 1 -0.36 19.62 0.78
CA MET A 1 -0.57 18.15 0.69
C MET A 1 0.08 17.75 -0.61
N TYR A 2 1.23 17.07 -0.56
CA TYR A 2 1.93 16.67 -1.78
C TYR A 2 1.13 15.56 -2.48
N ASP A 3 1.01 15.67 -3.79
CA ASP A 3 0.36 14.64 -4.59
C ASP A 3 1.24 13.38 -4.60
N LYS A 4 0.66 12.22 -4.29
CA LYS A 4 1.42 10.96 -4.16
C LYS A 4 2.07 10.57 -5.49
N LEU A 5 1.38 10.89 -6.58
CA LEU A 5 1.84 10.64 -7.94
C LEU A 5 3.11 11.45 -8.25
N GLU A 6 3.12 12.75 -7.92
CA GLU A 6 4.30 13.61 -8.11
C GLU A 6 5.50 13.13 -7.27
N LEU A 7 5.25 12.71 -6.02
CA LEU A 7 6.29 12.15 -5.16
C LEU A 7 6.87 10.86 -5.72
N LEU A 8 6.03 9.97 -6.26
CA LEU A 8 6.50 8.72 -6.86
C LEU A 8 7.32 8.99 -8.12
N ARG A 9 6.88 9.92 -8.98
CA ARG A 9 7.64 10.31 -10.18
C ARG A 9 8.99 10.90 -9.86
N SER A 10 9.06 11.81 -8.89
CA SER A 10 10.33 12.41 -8.48
C SER A 10 11.32 11.37 -7.93
N LYS A 11 10.82 10.32 -7.24
CA LYS A 11 11.65 9.18 -6.80
C LYS A 11 12.13 8.28 -7.93
N LEU A 12 11.34 8.14 -9.00
CA LEU A 12 11.66 7.30 -10.16
C LEU A 12 12.40 8.07 -11.27
N GLU A 13 12.67 9.36 -11.05
CA GLU A 13 13.36 10.25 -12.00
C GLU A 13 12.70 10.29 -13.40
N PHE A 14 11.38 10.10 -13.47
CA PHE A 14 10.64 10.21 -14.73
C PHE A 14 10.35 11.67 -15.09
N SER A 15 10.74 12.07 -16.30
CA SER A 15 10.42 13.38 -16.88
C SER A 15 9.05 13.42 -17.56
N ASP A 16 8.55 12.27 -18.00
CA ASP A 16 7.40 12.17 -18.90
C ASP A 16 6.13 11.71 -18.17
N TYR A 17 4.99 12.15 -18.68
CA TYR A 17 3.65 11.82 -18.19
C TYR A 17 3.09 10.51 -18.78
N SER A 18 3.89 9.78 -19.56
CA SER A 18 3.44 8.61 -20.32
C SER A 18 3.12 7.40 -19.43
N LYS A 19 3.70 7.34 -18.23
CA LYS A 19 3.55 6.22 -17.29
C LYS A 19 2.59 6.53 -16.13
N ASP A 20 1.90 7.66 -16.17
CA ASP A 20 1.08 8.14 -15.06
C ASP A 20 0.02 7.12 -14.64
N PHE A 21 -0.69 6.57 -15.62
CA PHE A 21 -1.70 5.54 -15.40
C PHE A 21 -1.12 4.30 -14.68
N VAL A 22 0.07 3.87 -15.08
CA VAL A 22 0.76 2.72 -14.48
C VAL A 22 1.18 3.06 -13.05
N LEU A 23 1.72 4.26 -12.82
CA LEU A 23 2.14 4.70 -11.48
C LEU A 23 0.97 4.87 -10.53
N GLU A 24 -0.18 5.37 -11.00
CA GLU A 24 -1.43 5.41 -10.23
C GLU A 24 -1.88 4.01 -9.85
N GLN A 25 -1.83 3.05 -10.77
CA GLN A 25 -2.16 1.66 -10.48
C GLN A 25 -1.25 1.07 -9.38
N TYR A 26 0.06 1.32 -9.45
CA TYR A 26 1.00 0.88 -8.38
C TYR A 26 0.70 1.53 -7.03
N LEU A 27 0.24 2.78 -7.01
CA LEU A 27 -0.18 3.45 -5.77
C LEU A 27 -1.45 2.79 -5.20
N ASP A 28 -2.45 2.52 -6.04
CA ASP A 28 -3.70 1.86 -5.62
C ASP A 28 -3.46 0.44 -5.11
N ASP A 29 -2.59 -0.30 -5.79
CA ASP A 29 -2.17 -1.65 -5.39
C ASP A 29 -1.41 -1.61 -4.06
N ALA A 30 -0.49 -0.66 -3.89
CA ALA A 30 0.24 -0.47 -2.63
C ALA A 30 -0.69 -0.10 -1.47
N GLU A 31 -1.71 0.74 -1.70
CA GLU A 31 -2.73 1.06 -0.69
C GLU A 31 -3.54 -0.17 -0.28
N SER A 32 -4.02 -0.91 -1.27
CA SER A 32 -4.79 -2.14 -1.07
C SER A 32 -3.96 -3.19 -0.31
N PHE A 33 -2.70 -3.35 -0.70
CA PHE A 33 -1.73 -4.21 -0.03
C PHE A 33 -1.56 -3.81 1.44
N LEU A 34 -1.28 -2.55 1.73
CA LEU A 34 -1.09 -2.07 3.10
C LEU A 34 -2.34 -2.24 3.98
N LEU A 35 -3.54 -2.03 3.44
CA LEU A 35 -4.80 -2.27 4.15
C LEU A 35 -4.98 -3.75 4.49
N SER A 36 -4.69 -4.63 3.53
CA SER A 36 -4.78 -6.07 3.71
C SER A 36 -3.77 -6.57 4.76
N GLU A 37 -2.51 -6.14 4.66
CA GLU A 37 -1.43 -6.57 5.54
C GLU A 37 -1.58 -6.03 6.96
N THR A 38 -2.17 -4.84 7.14
CA THR A 38 -2.35 -4.25 8.47
C THR A 38 -3.70 -4.58 9.11
N ASN A 39 -4.56 -5.34 8.42
CA ASN A 39 -5.93 -5.65 8.83
C ASN A 39 -6.76 -4.40 9.13
N ARG A 40 -6.60 -3.35 8.31
CA ARG A 40 -7.33 -2.08 8.47
C ARG A 40 -8.29 -1.86 7.32
N THR A 41 -9.33 -1.07 7.57
CA THR A 41 -10.27 -0.58 6.55
C THR A 41 -9.89 0.80 6.03
N GLN A 42 -9.01 1.52 6.74
CA GLN A 42 -8.55 2.86 6.39
C GLN A 42 -7.06 3.03 6.75
N LEU A 43 -6.34 3.76 5.89
CA LEU A 43 -4.93 4.08 6.11
C LEU A 43 -4.79 5.16 7.18
N ASN A 44 -3.94 4.89 8.17
CA ASN A 44 -3.52 5.92 9.13
C ASN A 44 -2.35 6.75 8.56
N ASP A 45 -2.01 7.84 9.25
CA ASP A 45 -1.00 8.78 8.75
C ASP A 45 0.40 8.15 8.63
N ALA A 46 0.72 7.14 9.45
CA ALA A 46 1.97 6.39 9.35
C ALA A 46 2.03 5.56 8.05
N LEU A 47 0.94 4.87 7.71
CA LEU A 47 0.87 4.05 6.49
C LEU A 47 0.78 4.90 5.23
N LYS A 48 0.05 6.02 5.26
CA LYS A 48 -0.02 6.97 4.12
C LYS A 48 1.35 7.44 3.65
N ARG A 49 2.30 7.62 4.58
CA ARG A 49 3.68 8.04 4.27
C ARG A 49 4.48 6.97 3.52
N ILE A 50 4.07 5.70 3.63
CA ILE A 50 4.84 4.54 3.15
C ILE A 50 4.24 3.95 1.87
N VAL A 51 3.02 4.33 1.50
CA VAL A 51 2.39 3.97 0.21
C VAL A 51 3.36 4.22 -0.95
N VAL A 52 3.98 5.40 -1.00
CA VAL A 52 4.91 5.77 -2.08
C VAL A 52 6.18 4.92 -2.05
N ASP A 53 6.69 4.58 -0.85
CA ASP A 53 7.89 3.75 -0.71
C ASP A 53 7.62 2.30 -1.13
N VAL A 54 6.41 1.78 -0.87
CA VAL A 54 5.96 0.45 -1.33
C VAL A 54 5.78 0.44 -2.83
N ALA A 55 5.05 1.40 -3.40
CA ALA A 55 4.85 1.52 -4.84
C ALA A 55 6.18 1.67 -5.60
N TYR A 56 7.12 2.45 -5.06
CA TYR A 56 8.47 2.57 -5.60
C TYR A 56 9.21 1.22 -5.60
N HIS A 57 9.15 0.48 -4.50
CA HIS A 57 9.79 -0.82 -4.39
C HIS A 57 9.21 -1.81 -5.40
N ASP A 58 7.89 -1.92 -5.46
CA ASP A 58 7.19 -2.86 -6.34
C ASP A 58 7.45 -2.54 -7.81
N TYR A 59 7.46 -1.26 -8.19
CA TYR A 59 7.84 -0.84 -9.53
C TYR A 59 9.26 -1.29 -9.89
N ASN A 60 10.26 -1.03 -9.04
CA ASN A 60 11.65 -1.40 -9.32
C ASN A 60 11.84 -2.91 -9.40
N VAL A 61 11.17 -3.65 -8.53
CA VAL A 61 11.19 -5.11 -8.52
C VAL A 61 10.61 -5.66 -9.84
N ASP A 62 9.47 -5.15 -10.28
CA ASP A 62 8.87 -5.56 -11.56
C ASP A 62 9.72 -5.19 -12.78
N GLN A 63 10.40 -4.03 -12.76
CA GLN A 63 11.33 -3.66 -13.83
C GLN A 63 12.58 -4.55 -13.85
N GLN A 64 13.09 -4.98 -12.69
CA GLN A 64 14.26 -5.86 -12.59
C GLN A 64 13.98 -7.28 -13.09
N PHE A 65 12.74 -7.78 -12.97
CA PHE A 65 12.38 -9.11 -13.48
C PHE A 65 12.41 -9.22 -15.02
N GLY A 66 12.52 -8.11 -15.76
CA GLY A 66 12.80 -8.12 -17.19
C GLY A 66 14.22 -8.55 -17.55
N GLU A 67 15.17 -8.44 -16.62
CA GLU A 67 16.55 -8.94 -16.75
C GLU A 67 16.67 -10.28 -16.00
N THR A 68 15.88 -11.26 -16.41
CA THR A 68 15.83 -12.57 -15.77
C THR A 68 17.17 -13.31 -15.94
N SER A 69 17.92 -13.38 -14.84
CA SER A 69 19.09 -14.24 -14.60
C SER A 69 20.41 -13.84 -15.29
N ARG A 70 21.12 -12.87 -14.70
CA ARG A 70 22.59 -12.92 -14.71
C ARG A 70 23.07 -13.75 -13.51
N SER A 71 23.45 -15.00 -13.78
CA SER A 71 24.17 -15.82 -12.81
C SER A 71 25.62 -15.37 -12.75
N GLU A 72 25.91 -14.41 -11.87
CA GLU A 72 27.30 -14.15 -11.48
C GLU A 72 27.68 -15.16 -10.39
N GLY A 73 28.21 -16.31 -10.79
CA GLY A 73 28.95 -17.19 -9.87
C GLY A 73 28.14 -18.02 -8.87
N GLY A 74 27.00 -18.60 -9.27
CA GLY A 74 26.34 -19.67 -8.49
C GLY A 74 25.50 -19.22 -7.29
N VAL A 75 25.31 -17.91 -7.08
CA VAL A 75 24.35 -17.39 -6.10
C VAL A 75 23.08 -16.98 -6.83
N SER A 76 22.07 -17.85 -6.80
CA SER A 76 20.71 -17.48 -7.18
C SER A 76 20.16 -16.50 -6.15
N VAL A 77 20.24 -15.19 -6.42
CA VAL A 77 19.56 -14.19 -5.58
C VAL A 77 18.07 -14.24 -5.90
N SER A 78 17.33 -14.99 -5.10
CA SER A 78 15.87 -14.97 -5.14
C SER A 78 15.39 -13.70 -4.44
N TYR A 79 14.92 -12.72 -5.21
CA TYR A 79 14.17 -11.57 -4.71
C TYR A 79 12.74 -12.00 -4.32
N ASP A 80 12.64 -12.93 -3.37
CA ASP A 80 11.36 -13.16 -2.69
C ASP A 80 11.00 -11.87 -1.95
N LYS A 81 9.74 -11.43 -2.03
CA LYS A 81 9.25 -10.04 -1.82
C LYS A 81 9.57 -9.45 -0.43
N ASN A 82 10.84 -9.19 -0.18
CA ASN A 82 11.37 -8.68 1.07
C ASN A 82 11.46 -7.17 0.97
N TYR A 83 10.43 -6.49 1.47
CA TYR A 83 10.49 -5.04 1.64
C TYR A 83 11.66 -4.64 2.56
N PRO A 84 12.27 -3.45 2.35
CA PRO A 84 13.26 -2.90 3.25
C PRO A 84 12.80 -2.93 4.73
N PRO A 85 13.70 -3.20 5.70
CA PRO A 85 13.34 -3.32 7.12
C PRO A 85 12.58 -2.12 7.68
N ARG A 86 12.83 -0.92 7.15
CA ARG A 86 12.13 0.32 7.51
C ARG A 86 10.63 0.24 7.19
N ILE A 87 10.27 -0.27 6.00
CA ILE A 87 8.88 -0.43 5.56
C ILE A 87 8.19 -1.50 6.42
N LEU A 88 8.83 -2.67 6.57
CA LEU A 88 8.32 -3.78 7.37
C LEU A 88 8.05 -3.38 8.83
N ARG A 89 8.96 -2.59 9.45
CA ARG A 89 8.79 -2.12 10.83
C ARG A 89 7.50 -1.31 10.99
N VAL A 90 7.15 -0.47 10.02
CA VAL A 90 5.95 0.35 10.11
C VAL A 90 4.71 -0.46 9.81
N ILE A 91 4.74 -1.37 8.83
CA ILE A 91 3.63 -2.31 8.57
C ILE A 91 3.31 -3.12 9.83
N ASN A 92 4.34 -3.76 10.41
CA ASN A 92 4.18 -4.60 11.59
C ASN A 92 3.73 -3.80 12.83
N GLY A 93 4.29 -2.61 13.05
CA GLY A 93 3.86 -1.72 14.14
C GLY A 93 2.42 -1.21 14.01
N ASN A 94 1.84 -1.32 12.82
CA ASN A 94 0.50 -0.86 12.50
C ASN A 94 -0.51 -2.00 12.29
N ARG A 95 -0.07 -3.26 12.37
CA ARG A 95 -0.93 -4.42 12.14
C ARG A 95 -1.89 -4.62 13.31
N GLN A 96 -3.19 -4.60 13.01
CA GLN A 96 -4.22 -4.98 13.98
C GLN A 96 -4.43 -6.49 13.98
N LEU A 97 -4.89 -7.02 15.11
CA LEU A 97 -5.39 -8.41 15.16
C LEU A 97 -6.64 -8.53 14.28
N LYS A 98 -6.80 -9.66 13.59
CA LYS A 98 -7.96 -9.91 12.70
C LYS A 98 -9.29 -9.76 13.44
N ALA A 99 -9.36 -10.19 14.70
CA ALA A 99 -10.57 -10.03 15.53
C ALA A 99 -10.96 -8.55 15.73
N VAL A 100 -9.96 -7.66 15.87
CA VAL A 100 -10.20 -6.22 16.02
C VAL A 100 -10.78 -5.62 14.75
N LYS A 101 -10.29 -6.06 13.57
CA LYS A 101 -10.85 -5.66 12.27
C LYS A 101 -12.34 -6.02 12.20
N ILE A 102 -12.68 -7.28 12.46
CA ILE A 102 -14.06 -7.79 12.43
C ILE A 102 -14.96 -7.02 13.41
N ALA A 103 -14.47 -6.76 14.63
CA ALA A 103 -15.21 -5.99 15.63
C ALA A 103 -15.49 -4.55 15.15
N ASN A 104 -14.50 -3.89 14.55
CA ASN A 104 -14.65 -2.53 14.03
C ASN A 104 -15.63 -2.47 12.83
N GLU A 105 -15.58 -3.47 11.94
CA GLU A 105 -16.52 -3.59 10.83
C GLU A 105 -17.97 -3.78 11.32
N ASN A 106 -18.17 -4.65 12.32
CA ASN A 106 -19.48 -4.88 12.92
C ASN A 106 -20.03 -3.63 13.62
N ARG A 107 -19.15 -2.87 14.30
CA ARG A 107 -19.51 -1.58 14.91
C ARG A 107 -19.99 -0.58 13.85
N SER A 108 -19.22 -0.43 12.77
CA SER A 108 -19.57 0.47 11.67
C SER A 108 -20.93 0.12 11.03
N LYS A 109 -21.19 -1.17 10.77
CA LYS A 109 -22.49 -1.63 10.25
C LYS A 109 -23.64 -1.27 11.19
N LYS A 110 -23.45 -1.45 12.49
CA LYS A 110 -24.46 -1.09 13.50
C LYS A 110 -24.76 0.41 13.50
N ASP A 111 -23.74 1.24 13.38
CA ASP A 111 -23.89 2.70 13.35
C ASP A 111 -24.67 3.17 12.10
N VAL A 112 -24.40 2.55 10.95
CA VAL A 112 -25.14 2.81 9.70
C VAL A 112 -26.61 2.43 9.83
N LEU A 113 -26.89 1.24 10.38
CA LEU A 113 -28.27 0.78 10.61
C LEU A 113 -29.03 1.70 11.56
N LEU A 114 -28.38 2.19 12.62
CA LEU A 114 -28.98 3.09 13.60
C LEU A 114 -29.36 4.44 12.96
N LYS A 115 -28.48 4.99 12.11
CA LYS A 115 -28.75 6.23 11.35
C LYS A 115 -29.89 6.07 10.35
N ALA A 116 -29.98 4.91 9.69
CA ALA A 116 -31.05 4.63 8.74
C ALA A 116 -32.44 4.51 9.42
N GLN A 117 -32.48 4.10 10.68
CA GLN A 117 -33.72 3.98 11.46
C GLN A 117 -34.16 5.27 12.15
N MET A 118 -33.34 6.32 12.18
CA MET A 118 -33.75 7.60 12.76
C MET A 118 -34.85 8.24 11.90
N PRO A 119 -36.03 8.57 12.46
CA PRO A 119 -37.03 9.33 11.73
C PRO A 119 -36.41 10.70 11.38
N TYR A 120 -36.55 11.12 10.12
CA TYR A 120 -36.19 12.48 9.70
C TYR A 120 -36.94 13.46 10.60
N ARG A 121 -36.21 14.10 11.52
CA ARG A 121 -36.76 15.16 12.35
C ARG A 121 -36.98 16.36 11.43
N ARG A 122 -38.23 16.52 10.95
CA ARG A 122 -38.69 17.69 10.21
C ARG A 122 -38.59 18.94 11.08
#